data_AF-A0ABD3HGS8-F1
#
_entry.id   AF-A0ABD3HGS8-F1
#
_cell.length_a   1.000
_cell.length_b   1.000
_cell.length_c   1.000
_cell.angle_alpha   90.00
_cell.angle_beta   90.00
_cell.angle_gamma   90.00
#
_symmetry.space_group_name_H-M   'P 1'
#
loop_
_entity.id
_entity.type
_entity.pdbx_description
1 polymer ?
#
loop_
_entity_poly.entity_id
_entity_poly.type
_entity_poly.pdbx_seq_one_letter_code
_entity_poly.pdbx_strand_id
1 'polypeptide(L)'
;MVALDACFTKNKKYPTQLFLATVHDGNIQIVPLAYALAHLENFENWMWFLHNLRISIQGLSSKEVFIVSDMQKGLEKAVSEVLPENPHMHCGHHLKMNVQKHFGKVAVQVLQSLFHAPSEERFNSILEEAGNRLDCGREFVQYIRRIDPERFVRYALPQPRYGTITSNSVEVMNGVLKPIRDFAPCRIAGQMWMYMLPLFCERREKVNRSTERFTMFAKECLSEEEKECGRFVSISADQYHARVQTDGGLKQCIVSKEPKVECSCFETQDMMSPCIHFMSWLRSRGEDYTHYVDRIWFQKSLH
;
A
#
# COMPACT_ATOMS: atom_id res chain seq x y z
N MET A 1 1.69 -2.11 5.99
CA MET A 1 1.85 -2.86 4.73
C MET A 1 3.07 -3.77 4.83
N VAL A 2 2.95 -5.04 4.42
CA VAL A 2 4.09 -5.92 4.11
C VAL A 2 3.99 -6.37 2.66
N ALA A 3 5.05 -6.15 1.87
CA ALA A 3 5.14 -6.64 0.50
C ALA A 3 5.95 -7.93 0.43
N LEU A 4 5.44 -8.92 -0.30
CA LEU A 4 6.05 -10.24 -0.44
C LEU A 4 6.32 -10.55 -1.92
N ASP A 5 7.51 -11.07 -2.20
CA ASP A 5 7.89 -11.56 -3.53
C ASP A 5 9.04 -12.56 -3.38
N ALA A 6 9.20 -13.45 -4.35
CA ALA A 6 10.32 -14.35 -4.45
C ALA A 6 10.99 -14.22 -5.82
N CYS A 7 12.30 -14.38 -5.85
CA CYS A 7 13.04 -14.29 -7.09
C CYS A 7 14.03 -15.43 -7.26
N PHE A 8 14.23 -15.86 -8.51
CA PHE A 8 15.24 -16.84 -8.82
C PHE A 8 16.65 -16.29 -8.55
N THR A 9 17.45 -17.07 -7.83
CA THR A 9 18.91 -16.95 -7.88
C THR A 9 19.40 -17.43 -9.24
N LYS A 10 20.48 -16.85 -9.78
CA LYS A 10 21.00 -17.28 -11.10
C LYS A 10 22.17 -18.24 -10.98
N ASN A 11 22.52 -18.65 -9.77
CA ASN A 11 23.54 -19.67 -9.55
C ASN A 11 23.04 -21.05 -10.01
N LYS A 12 23.48 -21.49 -11.19
CA LYS A 12 23.08 -22.79 -11.77
C LYS A 12 23.54 -24.00 -10.93
N LYS A 13 24.58 -23.86 -10.12
CA LYS A 13 25.09 -24.95 -9.26
C LYS A 13 24.21 -25.15 -8.03
N TYR A 14 23.59 -24.08 -7.53
CA TYR A 14 22.73 -24.09 -6.34
C TYR A 14 21.43 -23.33 -6.63
N PRO A 15 20.54 -23.89 -7.47
CA PRO A 15 19.30 -23.22 -7.82
C PRO A 15 18.42 -23.10 -6.57
N THR A 16 18.10 -21.85 -6.23
CA THR A 16 17.26 -21.47 -5.08
C THR A 16 16.39 -20.26 -5.44
N GLN A 17 15.30 -20.06 -4.72
CA GLN A 17 14.57 -18.80 -4.67
C GLN A 17 14.97 -17.99 -3.43
N LEU A 18 15.13 -16.68 -3.63
CA LEU A 18 15.24 -15.70 -2.57
C LEU A 18 13.87 -15.09 -2.31
N PHE A 19 13.30 -15.44 -1.17
CA PHE A 19 12.05 -14.92 -0.63
C PHE A 19 12.36 -13.63 0.12
N LEU A 20 11.52 -12.61 -0.06
CA LEU A 20 11.68 -11.31 0.57
C LEU A 20 10.35 -10.83 1.15
N ALA A 21 10.45 -10.25 2.34
CA ALA A 21 9.42 -9.40 2.92
C ALA A 21 9.98 -7.99 3.07
N THR A 22 9.27 -6.99 2.57
CA THR A 22 9.63 -5.57 2.75
C THR A 22 8.46 -4.78 3.31
N VAL A 23 8.76 -3.65 3.92
CA VAL A 23 7.77 -2.70 4.43
C VAL A 23 8.13 -1.28 3.99
N HIS A 24 7.18 -0.36 4.14
CA HIS A 24 7.46 1.06 4.13
C HIS A 24 7.48 1.58 5.56
N ASP A 25 8.44 2.44 5.88
CA ASP A 25 8.41 3.20 7.11
C ASP A 25 7.58 4.48 6.97
N GLY A 26 7.48 5.27 8.03
CA GLY A 26 6.76 6.56 7.99
C GLY A 26 7.37 7.64 7.08
N ASN A 27 8.54 7.39 6.46
CA ASN A 27 9.11 8.20 5.38
C ASN A 27 8.91 7.57 3.99
N ILE A 28 8.08 6.53 3.88
CA ILE A 28 7.87 5.74 2.66
C ILE A 28 9.16 5.09 2.15
N GLN A 29 10.19 4.97 2.98
CA GLN A 29 11.42 4.27 2.61
C GLN A 29 11.20 2.77 2.66
N ILE A 30 11.76 2.05 1.67
CA ILE A 30 11.71 0.60 1.62
C ILE A 30 12.64 0.03 2.68
N VAL A 31 12.10 -0.80 3.57
CA VAL A 31 12.86 -1.51 4.60
C VAL A 31 12.72 -3.01 4.36
N PRO A 32 13.81 -3.77 4.16
CA PRO A 32 13.76 -5.22 4.16
C PRO A 32 13.42 -5.69 5.58
N LEU A 33 12.32 -6.43 5.72
CA LEU A 33 11.86 -6.96 7.00
C LEU A 33 12.48 -8.33 7.26
N ALA A 34 12.47 -9.20 6.24
CA ALA A 34 13.03 -10.54 6.32
C ALA A 34 13.39 -11.08 4.94
N TYR A 35 14.22 -12.11 4.93
CA TYR A 35 14.55 -12.87 3.73
C TYR A 35 14.72 -14.35 4.06
N ALA A 36 14.58 -15.19 3.05
CA ALA A 36 14.97 -16.59 3.14
C ALA A 36 15.42 -17.15 1.79
N LEU A 37 16.24 -18.20 1.83
CA LEU A 37 16.56 -19.00 0.67
C LEU A 37 15.80 -20.32 0.76
N ALA A 38 14.99 -20.62 -0.25
CA ALA A 38 14.31 -21.91 -0.36
C ALA A 38 14.59 -22.53 -1.73
N HIS A 39 14.27 -23.82 -1.89
CA HIS A 39 14.55 -24.51 -3.14
C HIS A 39 13.57 -24.11 -4.26
N LEU A 40 12.30 -23.90 -3.92
CA LEU A 40 11.21 -23.64 -4.86
C LEU A 40 10.23 -22.60 -4.33
N GLU A 41 9.60 -21.87 -5.23
CA GLU A 41 8.47 -20.99 -4.96
C GLU A 41 7.17 -21.80 -5.03
N ASN A 42 6.92 -22.51 -3.93
CA ASN A 42 5.74 -23.33 -3.74
C ASN A 42 5.05 -22.97 -2.43
N PHE A 43 3.87 -23.55 -2.24
CA PHE A 43 3.04 -23.32 -1.06
C PHE A 43 3.78 -23.67 0.24
N GLU A 44 4.49 -24.80 0.28
CA GLU A 44 5.17 -25.30 1.47
C GLU A 44 6.30 -24.35 1.94
N ASN A 45 7.11 -23.84 1.01
CA ASN A 45 8.20 -22.92 1.34
C ASN A 45 7.66 -21.52 1.72
N TRP A 46 6.57 -21.06 1.09
CA TRP A 46 5.88 -19.84 1.52
C TRP A 46 5.28 -19.98 2.92
N MET A 47 4.61 -21.10 3.21
CA MET A 47 4.09 -21.42 4.55
C MET A 47 5.21 -21.35 5.59
N TRP A 48 6.33 -22.03 5.33
CA TRP A 48 7.48 -22.01 6.24
C TRP A 48 8.02 -20.59 6.42
N PHE A 49 8.23 -19.83 5.35
CA PHE A 49 8.73 -18.45 5.45
C PHE A 49 7.79 -17.54 6.25
N LEU A 50 6.49 -17.60 5.95
CA LEU A 50 5.47 -16.78 6.62
C LEU A 50 5.30 -17.17 8.09
N HIS A 51 5.38 -18.46 8.44
CA HIS A 51 5.34 -18.89 9.83
C HIS A 51 6.51 -18.31 10.62
N ASN A 52 7.72 -18.38 10.08
CA ASN A 52 8.91 -17.79 10.71
C ASN A 52 8.80 -16.26 10.80
N LEU A 53 8.26 -15.60 9.77
CA LEU A 53 8.02 -14.15 9.79
C LEU A 53 7.02 -13.77 10.90
N ARG A 54 5.92 -14.51 11.01
CA ARG A 54 4.86 -14.29 12.01
C ARG A 54 5.35 -14.40 13.44
N ILE A 55 6.19 -15.40 13.76
CA ILE A 55 6.73 -15.56 15.11
C ILE A 55 7.84 -14.55 15.42
N SER A 56 8.54 -14.05 14.39
CA SER A 56 9.66 -13.11 14.56
C SER A 56 9.21 -11.66 14.69
N ILE A 57 8.08 -11.30 14.08
CA ILE A 57 7.59 -9.93 14.00
C ILE A 57 6.32 -9.77 14.83
N GLN A 58 6.47 -9.12 15.98
CA GLN A 58 5.33 -8.78 16.84
C GLN A 58 4.34 -7.89 16.09
N GLY A 59 3.04 -8.21 16.23
CA GLY A 59 1.96 -7.43 15.61
C GLY A 59 1.74 -7.73 14.12
N LEU A 60 2.50 -8.63 13.49
CA LEU A 60 2.29 -8.98 12.08
C LEU A 60 0.87 -9.50 11.83
N SER A 61 0.31 -10.29 12.76
CA SER A 61 -1.06 -10.81 12.67
C SER A 61 -2.15 -9.79 13.02
N SER A 62 -1.82 -8.52 13.22
CA SER A 62 -2.82 -7.47 13.42
C SER A 62 -3.63 -7.26 12.16
N LYS A 63 -4.95 -7.06 12.31
CA LYS A 63 -5.87 -6.70 11.21
C LYS A 63 -5.52 -5.37 10.54
N GLU A 64 -4.70 -4.56 11.19
CA GLU A 64 -4.20 -3.27 10.70
C GLU A 64 -3.05 -3.45 9.69
N VAL A 65 -2.42 -4.62 9.66
CA VAL A 65 -1.37 -4.94 8.69
C VAL A 65 -2.00 -5.61 7.47
N PHE A 66 -1.88 -4.99 6.31
CA PHE A 66 -2.21 -5.64 5.05
C PHE A 66 -0.95 -6.16 4.33
N ILE A 67 -1.13 -7.26 3.62
CA ILE A 67 -0.12 -7.91 2.77
C ILE A 67 -0.37 -7.49 1.32
N VAL A 68 0.69 -7.24 0.55
CA VAL A 68 0.62 -7.07 -0.90
C VAL A 68 1.62 -8.00 -1.57
N SER A 69 1.19 -8.74 -2.59
CA SER A 69 2.08 -9.62 -3.35
C SER A 69 1.66 -9.71 -4.80
N ASP A 70 2.43 -10.43 -5.61
CA ASP A 70 1.95 -10.90 -6.89
C ASP A 70 0.75 -11.87 -6.76
N MET A 71 0.24 -12.33 -7.91
CA MET A 71 -0.91 -13.25 -7.98
C MET A 71 -0.48 -14.73 -8.02
N GLN A 72 0.59 -15.09 -7.29
CA GLN A 72 1.09 -16.46 -7.24
C GLN A 72 0.25 -17.32 -6.29
N LYS A 73 -0.38 -18.36 -6.83
CA LYS A 73 -1.36 -19.19 -6.11
C LYS A 73 -0.82 -19.85 -4.83
N GLY A 74 0.46 -20.22 -4.81
CA GLY A 74 1.09 -20.82 -3.62
C GLY A 74 1.19 -19.85 -2.45
N LEU A 75 1.58 -18.61 -2.74
CA LEU A 75 1.70 -17.51 -1.80
C LEU A 75 0.33 -17.07 -1.29
N GLU A 76 -0.66 -16.90 -2.19
CA GLU A 76 -2.03 -16.57 -1.81
C GLU A 76 -2.61 -17.57 -0.81
N LYS A 77 -2.41 -18.86 -1.08
CA LYS A 77 -2.85 -19.91 -0.17
C LYS A 77 -2.09 -19.86 1.15
N ALA A 78 -0.78 -19.66 1.12
CA ALA A 78 0.04 -19.60 2.32
C ALA A 78 -0.28 -18.39 3.23
N VAL A 79 -0.52 -17.21 2.65
CA VAL A 79 -0.98 -16.02 3.39
C VAL A 79 -2.33 -16.30 4.06
N SER A 80 -3.27 -16.90 3.32
CA SER A 80 -4.61 -17.22 3.85
C SER A 80 -4.56 -18.22 5.02
N GLU A 81 -3.58 -19.13 5.06
CA GLU A 81 -3.43 -20.09 6.16
C GLU A 81 -2.64 -19.54 7.35
N VAL A 82 -1.55 -18.80 7.12
CA VAL A 82 -0.68 -18.32 8.22
C VAL A 82 -1.15 -17.01 8.83
N LEU A 83 -1.74 -16.14 8.00
CA LEU A 83 -2.13 -14.76 8.30
C LEU A 83 -3.60 -14.50 7.90
N PRO A 84 -4.58 -15.30 8.38
CA PRO A 84 -5.97 -15.25 7.92
C PRO A 84 -6.67 -13.92 8.24
N GLU A 85 -6.22 -13.21 9.27
CA GLU A 85 -6.82 -11.95 9.71
C GLU A 85 -6.25 -10.72 8.96
N ASN A 86 -5.19 -10.91 8.17
CA ASN A 86 -4.54 -9.84 7.42
C ASN A 86 -5.20 -9.68 6.05
N PRO A 87 -5.66 -8.47 5.68
CA PRO A 87 -6.10 -8.22 4.31
C PRO A 87 -4.95 -8.49 3.33
N HIS A 88 -5.21 -9.24 2.27
CA HIS A 88 -4.17 -9.62 1.30
C HIS A 88 -4.52 -9.11 -0.09
N MET A 89 -3.82 -8.07 -0.51
CA MET A 89 -3.96 -7.43 -1.81
C MET A 89 -3.13 -8.08 -2.91
N HIS A 90 -3.69 -8.14 -4.11
CA HIS A 90 -2.92 -8.35 -5.31
C HIS A 90 -2.23 -7.05 -5.73
N CYS A 91 -0.97 -7.18 -6.17
CA CYS A 91 -0.22 -6.08 -6.73
C CYS A 91 -0.93 -5.53 -7.97
N GLY A 92 -1.31 -4.26 -7.91
CA GLY A 92 -1.97 -3.57 -9.01
C GLY A 92 -1.12 -3.48 -10.28
N HIS A 93 0.22 -3.56 -10.19
CA HIS A 93 1.09 -3.65 -11.36
C HIS A 93 0.91 -4.98 -12.10
N HIS A 94 0.98 -6.10 -11.37
CA HIS A 94 0.76 -7.43 -11.94
C HIS A 94 -0.66 -7.60 -12.49
N LEU A 95 -1.66 -7.06 -11.79
CA LEU A 95 -3.04 -7.07 -12.28
C LEU A 95 -3.19 -6.22 -13.56
N LYS A 96 -2.56 -5.05 -13.64
CA LYS A 96 -2.49 -4.24 -14.87
C LYS A 96 -1.83 -5.00 -16.01
N MET A 97 -0.72 -5.69 -15.78
CA MET A 97 -0.04 -6.50 -16.81
C MET A 97 -0.93 -7.63 -17.31
N ASN A 98 -1.62 -8.34 -16.40
CA ASN A 98 -2.56 -9.38 -16.76
C ASN A 98 -3.73 -8.84 -17.59
N VAL A 99 -4.31 -7.70 -17.20
CA VAL A 99 -5.39 -7.06 -17.95
C VAL A 99 -4.90 -6.58 -19.32
N GLN A 100 -3.73 -5.95 -19.38
CA GLN A 100 -3.16 -5.48 -20.65
C GLN A 100 -2.93 -6.63 -21.63
N LYS A 101 -2.43 -7.77 -21.12
CA LYS A 101 -2.14 -8.96 -21.93
C LYS A 101 -3.40 -9.58 -22.54
N HIS A 102 -4.52 -9.57 -21.83
CA HIS A 102 -5.75 -10.27 -22.26
C HIS A 102 -6.81 -9.34 -22.87
N PHE A 103 -6.84 -8.05 -22.50
CA PHE A 103 -7.91 -7.11 -22.83
C PHE A 103 -7.41 -5.77 -23.43
N GLY A 104 -6.09 -5.59 -23.51
CA GLY A 104 -5.48 -4.39 -24.11
C GLY A 104 -5.44 -3.16 -23.21
N LYS A 105 -4.89 -2.06 -23.75
CA LYS A 105 -4.57 -0.84 -22.98
C LYS A 105 -5.81 -0.06 -22.50
N VAL A 106 -6.91 -0.10 -23.24
CA VAL A 106 -8.13 0.64 -22.87
C VAL A 106 -8.75 0.02 -21.60
N ALA A 107 -8.77 -1.31 -21.49
CA ALA A 107 -9.21 -2.01 -20.28
C ALA A 107 -8.34 -1.68 -19.05
N VAL A 108 -7.04 -1.40 -19.24
CA VAL A 108 -6.16 -0.94 -18.15
C VAL A 108 -6.59 0.41 -17.59
N GLN A 109 -7.10 1.32 -18.43
CA GLN A 109 -7.61 2.62 -17.98
C GLN A 109 -8.90 2.46 -17.15
N VAL A 110 -9.76 1.51 -17.54
CA VAL A 110 -10.93 1.13 -16.74
C VAL A 110 -10.48 0.55 -15.39
N LEU A 111 -9.54 -0.39 -15.40
CA LEU A 111 -9.00 -1.00 -14.17
C LEU A 111 -8.42 0.06 -13.21
N GLN A 112 -7.72 1.07 -13.73
CA GLN A 112 -7.21 2.18 -12.91
C GLN A 112 -8.34 2.93 -12.20
N SER A 113 -9.49 3.12 -12.87
CA SER A 113 -10.66 3.74 -12.25
C SER A 113 -11.28 2.85 -11.17
N LEU A 114 -11.27 1.52 -11.38
CA LEU A 114 -11.78 0.56 -10.40
C LEU A 114 -10.95 0.55 -9.11
N PHE A 115 -9.62 0.69 -9.17
CA PHE A 115 -8.76 0.72 -7.96
C PHE A 115 -9.15 1.78 -6.94
N HIS A 116 -9.75 2.87 -7.40
CA HIS A 116 -10.13 4.03 -6.60
C HIS A 116 -11.65 4.20 -6.51
N ALA A 117 -12.44 3.19 -6.90
CA ALA A 117 -13.88 3.25 -6.78
C ALA A 117 -14.27 3.52 -5.30
N PRO A 118 -15.10 4.55 -5.02
CA PRO A 118 -15.44 4.98 -3.66
C PRO A 118 -16.52 4.11 -3.00
N SER A 119 -17.28 3.37 -3.80
CA SER A 119 -18.38 2.51 -3.33
C SER A 119 -18.57 1.34 -4.28
N GLU A 120 -19.25 0.30 -3.78
CA GLU A 120 -19.66 -0.85 -4.58
C GLU A 120 -20.57 -0.44 -5.75
N GLU A 121 -21.49 0.50 -5.52
CA GLU A 121 -22.35 1.05 -6.58
C GLU A 121 -21.52 1.68 -7.70
N ARG A 122 -20.54 2.52 -7.35
CA ARG A 122 -19.69 3.16 -8.36
C ARG A 122 -18.80 2.14 -9.08
N PHE A 123 -18.30 1.13 -8.37
CA PHE A 123 -17.55 0.03 -8.96
C PHE A 123 -18.39 -0.73 -9.99
N ASN A 124 -19.63 -1.09 -9.64
CA ASN A 124 -20.55 -1.78 -10.55
C ASN A 124 -20.93 -0.93 -11.76
N SER A 125 -21.18 0.37 -11.57
CA SER A 125 -21.43 1.33 -12.66
C SER A 125 -20.25 1.40 -13.64
N ILE A 126 -19.01 1.47 -13.16
CA ILE A 126 -17.81 1.47 -14.03
C ILE A 126 -17.71 0.16 -14.83
N LEU A 127 -18.01 -0.99 -14.21
CA LEU A 127 -18.00 -2.28 -14.89
C LEU A 127 -19.10 -2.39 -15.95
N GLU A 128 -20.29 -1.89 -15.68
CA GLU A 128 -21.39 -1.87 -16.64
C GLU A 128 -21.06 -0.98 -17.85
N GLU A 129 -20.56 0.24 -17.61
CA GLU A 129 -20.08 1.13 -18.66
C GLU A 129 -18.98 0.47 -19.49
N ALA A 130 -18.03 -0.22 -18.87
CA ALA A 130 -16.96 -0.94 -19.56
C ALA A 130 -17.48 -2.12 -20.37
N GLY A 131 -18.46 -2.86 -19.85
CA GLY A 131 -19.13 -3.97 -20.53
C GLY A 131 -19.80 -3.54 -21.84
N ASN A 132 -20.36 -2.32 -21.87
CA ASN A 132 -21.02 -1.76 -23.05
C ASN A 132 -20.06 -1.07 -24.03
N ARG A 133 -18.93 -0.54 -23.56
CA ARG A 133 -18.00 0.28 -24.36
C ARG A 133 -16.82 -0.47 -24.95
N LEU A 134 -16.37 -1.55 -24.32
CA LEU A 134 -15.20 -2.31 -24.77
C LEU A 134 -15.62 -3.46 -25.70
N ASP A 135 -14.86 -3.68 -26.76
CA ASP A 135 -15.07 -4.83 -27.67
C ASP A 135 -14.98 -6.17 -26.92
N CYS A 136 -14.12 -6.25 -25.91
CA CYS A 136 -13.95 -7.40 -25.00
C CYS A 136 -14.67 -7.20 -23.65
N GLY A 137 -15.69 -6.34 -23.60
CA GLY A 137 -16.33 -5.90 -22.37
C GLY A 137 -16.90 -7.04 -21.53
N ARG A 138 -17.52 -8.03 -22.17
CA ARG A 138 -18.10 -9.20 -21.47
C ARG A 138 -17.02 -10.02 -20.75
N GLU A 139 -15.96 -10.38 -21.47
CA GLU A 139 -14.85 -11.19 -20.95
C GLU A 139 -14.07 -10.42 -19.88
N PHE A 140 -13.86 -9.12 -20.08
CA PHE A 140 -13.22 -8.25 -19.11
C PHE A 140 -14.02 -8.17 -17.81
N VAL A 141 -15.33 -7.90 -17.88
CA VAL A 141 -16.19 -7.85 -16.69
C VAL A 141 -16.21 -9.19 -15.98
N GLN A 142 -16.30 -10.30 -16.71
CA GLN A 142 -16.25 -11.63 -16.10
C GLN A 142 -14.91 -11.90 -15.42
N TYR A 143 -13.79 -11.47 -16.02
CA TYR A 143 -12.47 -11.60 -15.43
C TYR A 143 -12.35 -10.82 -14.12
N ILE A 144 -12.77 -9.55 -14.11
CA ILE A 144 -12.72 -8.71 -12.91
C ILE A 144 -13.62 -9.27 -11.80
N ARG A 145 -14.83 -9.74 -12.12
CA ARG A 145 -15.76 -10.32 -11.13
C ARG A 145 -15.27 -11.63 -10.50
N ARG A 146 -14.27 -12.30 -11.08
CA ARG A 146 -13.64 -13.48 -10.47
C ARG A 146 -12.61 -13.11 -9.40
N ILE A 147 -12.17 -11.87 -9.37
CA ILE A 147 -11.24 -11.36 -8.38
C ILE A 147 -12.08 -10.70 -7.29
N ASP A 148 -11.90 -11.15 -6.07
CA ASP A 148 -12.55 -10.54 -4.92
C ASP A 148 -12.17 -9.05 -4.83
N PRO A 149 -13.14 -8.12 -4.76
CA PRO A 149 -12.86 -6.68 -4.63
C PRO A 149 -11.91 -6.32 -3.50
N GLU A 150 -11.92 -7.06 -2.37
CA GLU A 150 -10.99 -6.83 -1.26
C GLU A 150 -9.52 -6.97 -1.68
N ARG A 151 -9.24 -7.69 -2.78
CA ARG A 151 -7.88 -7.91 -3.28
C ARG A 151 -7.28 -6.69 -3.99
N PHE A 152 -8.08 -5.73 -4.45
CA PHE A 152 -7.54 -4.65 -5.30
C PHE A 152 -8.32 -3.33 -5.25
N VAL A 153 -9.51 -3.30 -4.67
CA VAL A 153 -10.37 -2.12 -4.69
C VAL A 153 -10.36 -1.40 -3.35
N ARG A 154 -10.30 -0.06 -3.39
CA ARG A 154 -10.30 0.77 -2.20
C ARG A 154 -11.54 0.58 -1.32
N TYR A 155 -12.75 0.66 -1.86
CA TYR A 155 -13.97 0.61 -1.04
C TYR A 155 -14.15 -0.71 -0.27
N ALA A 156 -13.61 -1.80 -0.81
CA ALA A 156 -13.77 -3.14 -0.26
C ALA A 156 -12.77 -3.43 0.87
N LEU A 157 -11.64 -2.73 0.90
CA LEU A 157 -10.66 -2.87 1.96
C LEU A 157 -11.04 -2.01 3.16
N PRO A 158 -11.24 -2.59 4.35
CA PRO A 158 -11.58 -1.81 5.53
C PRO A 158 -10.40 -0.94 6.00
N GLN A 159 -9.16 -1.28 5.59
CA GLN A 159 -7.95 -0.72 6.18
C GLN A 159 -7.25 0.31 5.28
N PRO A 160 -6.58 1.31 5.86
CA PRO A 160 -5.77 2.27 5.11
C PRO A 160 -4.65 1.58 4.34
N ARG A 161 -4.41 2.01 3.09
CA ARG A 161 -3.32 1.47 2.26
C ARG A 161 -2.11 2.38 2.19
N TYR A 162 -2.21 3.59 2.76
CA TYR A 162 -1.15 4.60 2.75
C TYR A 162 -0.68 4.91 1.32
N GLY A 163 -1.63 4.99 0.38
CA GLY A 163 -1.37 5.20 -1.04
C GLY A 163 -0.78 3.99 -1.79
N THR A 164 -0.54 2.87 -1.10
CA THR A 164 0.07 1.68 -1.71
C THR A 164 -0.97 0.83 -2.44
N ILE A 165 -0.70 0.55 -3.72
CA ILE A 165 -1.49 -0.40 -4.52
C ILE A 165 -0.63 -1.46 -5.21
N THR A 166 0.70 -1.44 -5.00
CA THR A 166 1.65 -2.33 -5.67
C THR A 166 2.64 -2.94 -4.68
N SER A 167 3.26 -4.06 -5.07
CA SER A 167 4.42 -4.67 -4.45
C SER A 167 5.74 -4.01 -4.89
N ASN A 168 5.72 -2.73 -5.31
CA ASN A 168 6.90 -2.06 -5.87
C ASN A 168 8.10 -2.04 -4.89
N SER A 169 7.84 -1.98 -3.58
CA SER A 169 8.90 -2.03 -2.57
C SER A 169 9.75 -3.30 -2.64
N VAL A 170 9.12 -4.46 -2.76
CA VAL A 170 9.83 -5.73 -2.88
C VAL A 170 10.43 -5.93 -4.27
N GLU A 171 9.79 -5.43 -5.34
CA GLU A 171 10.34 -5.45 -6.71
C GLU A 171 11.62 -4.59 -6.83
N VAL A 172 11.63 -3.40 -6.22
CA VAL A 172 12.80 -2.52 -6.13
C VAL A 172 13.91 -3.18 -5.33
N MET A 173 13.60 -3.75 -4.16
CA MET A 173 14.57 -4.50 -3.36
C MET A 173 15.15 -5.68 -4.15
N ASN A 174 14.31 -6.38 -4.89
CA ASN A 174 14.72 -7.41 -5.81
C ASN A 174 15.73 -6.89 -6.86
N GLY A 175 15.50 -5.69 -7.39
CA GLY A 175 16.45 -4.96 -8.22
C GLY A 175 17.80 -4.72 -7.55
N VAL A 176 17.81 -4.23 -6.32
CA VAL A 176 19.03 -3.97 -5.52
C VAL A 176 19.84 -5.25 -5.31
N LEU A 177 19.15 -6.38 -5.10
CA LEU A 177 19.80 -7.66 -4.80
C LEU A 177 20.26 -8.43 -6.04
N LYS A 178 20.00 -7.93 -7.26
CA LYS A 178 20.47 -8.57 -8.51
C LYS A 178 21.96 -8.96 -8.52
N PRO A 179 22.91 -8.14 -8.02
CA PRO A 179 24.33 -8.48 -8.05
C PRO A 179 24.72 -9.69 -7.19
N ILE A 180 23.94 -9.99 -6.14
CA ILE A 180 24.26 -11.09 -5.22
C ILE A 180 23.59 -12.41 -5.60
N ARG A 181 22.62 -12.40 -6.53
CA ARG A 181 21.83 -13.58 -6.93
C ARG A 181 22.63 -14.71 -7.60
N ASP A 182 23.88 -14.43 -7.99
CA ASP A 182 24.73 -15.43 -8.65
C ASP A 182 25.66 -16.13 -7.63
N PHE A 183 25.66 -15.66 -6.38
CA PHE A 183 26.49 -16.21 -5.32
C PHE A 183 25.94 -17.53 -4.76
N ALA A 184 26.82 -18.27 -4.09
CA ALA A 184 26.40 -19.44 -3.32
C ALA A 184 25.49 -19.02 -2.15
N PRO A 185 24.58 -19.89 -1.67
CA PRO A 185 23.60 -19.55 -0.63
C PRO A 185 24.19 -18.88 0.62
N CYS A 186 25.28 -19.42 1.17
CA CYS A 186 25.95 -18.85 2.35
C CYS A 186 26.47 -17.43 2.09
N ARG A 187 26.95 -17.16 0.87
CA ARG A 187 27.44 -15.84 0.49
C ARG A 187 26.29 -14.86 0.28
N ILE A 188 25.14 -15.30 -0.25
CA ILE A 188 23.93 -14.46 -0.30
C ILE A 188 23.52 -14.06 1.11
N ALA A 189 23.43 -15.01 2.05
CA ALA A 189 23.09 -14.72 3.43
C ALA A 189 24.06 -13.72 4.08
N GLY A 190 25.36 -13.87 3.86
CA GLY A 190 26.36 -12.91 4.34
C GLY A 190 26.20 -11.50 3.74
N GLN A 191 25.88 -11.39 2.44
CA GLN A 191 25.62 -10.09 1.80
C GLN A 191 24.34 -9.44 2.31
N MET A 192 23.29 -10.22 2.53
CA MET A 192 22.04 -9.73 3.13
C MET A 192 22.29 -9.18 4.53
N TRP A 193 23.08 -9.88 5.35
CA TRP A 193 23.49 -9.40 6.67
C TRP A 193 24.26 -8.07 6.59
N MET A 194 25.26 -7.98 5.70
CA MET A 194 26.03 -6.76 5.50
C MET A 194 25.21 -5.60 4.95
N TYR A 195 24.09 -5.86 4.27
CA TYR A 195 23.16 -4.84 3.81
C TYR A 195 22.20 -4.38 4.92
N MET A 196 21.57 -5.34 5.60
CA MET A 196 20.51 -5.06 6.58
C MET A 196 21.07 -4.47 7.88
N LEU A 197 22.20 -4.97 8.39
CA LEU A 197 22.72 -4.54 9.68
C LEU A 197 23.06 -3.03 9.72
N PRO A 198 23.86 -2.47 8.78
CA PRO A 198 24.11 -1.03 8.76
C PRO A 198 22.83 -0.21 8.56
N LEU A 199 21.92 -0.68 7.70
CA LEU A 199 20.63 -0.03 7.46
C LEU A 199 19.85 0.14 8.77
N PHE A 200 19.69 -0.92 9.57
CA PHE A 200 18.99 -0.83 10.84
C PHE A 200 19.73 0.02 11.88
N CYS A 201 21.06 -0.05 11.94
CA CYS A 201 21.87 0.79 12.81
C CYS A 201 21.68 2.29 12.48
N GLU A 202 21.83 2.67 11.21
CA GLU A 202 21.67 4.06 10.76
C GLU A 202 20.25 4.58 11.00
N ARG A 203 19.23 3.74 10.73
CA ARG A 203 17.84 4.10 10.99
C ARG A 203 17.64 4.37 12.47
N ARG A 204 18.07 3.46 13.35
CA ARG A 204 17.97 3.63 14.80
C ARG A 204 18.64 4.91 15.30
N GLU A 205 19.84 5.21 14.79
CA GLU A 205 20.55 6.45 15.14
C GLU A 205 19.79 7.70 14.69
N LYS A 206 19.27 7.73 13.46
CA LYS A 206 18.49 8.85 12.94
C LYS A 206 17.25 9.11 13.78
N VAL A 207 16.56 8.06 14.22
CA VAL A 207 15.36 8.23 15.06
C VAL A 207 15.74 8.72 16.45
N ASN A 208 16.78 8.15 17.08
CA ASN A 208 17.25 8.55 18.40
C ASN A 208 17.75 10.01 18.46
N ARG A 209 18.35 10.51 17.38
CA ARG A 209 18.87 11.89 17.30
C ARG A 209 17.80 12.92 16.95
N SER A 210 16.68 12.50 16.37
CA SER A 210 15.65 13.42 15.90
C SER A 210 14.76 13.89 17.05
N THR A 211 14.58 15.20 17.16
CA THR A 211 13.63 15.83 18.09
C THR A 211 12.29 16.13 17.42
N GLU A 212 12.11 15.69 16.18
CA GLU A 212 10.98 16.06 15.36
C GLU A 212 9.71 15.30 15.75
N ARG A 213 8.56 15.97 15.66
CA ARG A 213 7.25 15.34 15.90
C ARG A 213 6.89 14.38 14.77
N PHE A 214 7.04 14.84 13.53
CA PHE A 214 6.63 14.14 12.32
C PHE A 214 7.82 13.64 11.51
N THR A 215 7.60 12.58 10.75
CA THR A 215 8.55 12.13 9.72
C THR A 215 8.75 13.20 8.65
N MET A 216 9.87 13.15 7.93
CA MET A 216 10.16 14.14 6.89
C MET A 216 9.11 14.12 5.78
N PHE A 217 8.70 12.92 5.35
CA PHE A 217 7.62 12.76 4.39
C PHE A 217 6.33 13.45 4.84
N ALA A 218 5.88 13.18 6.06
CA ALA A 218 4.65 13.76 6.58
C ALA A 218 4.73 15.28 6.68
N LYS A 219 5.88 15.84 7.10
CA LYS A 219 6.09 17.29 7.14
C LYS A 219 6.00 17.94 5.77
N GLU A 220 6.64 17.34 4.77
CA GLU A 220 6.64 17.86 3.40
C GLU A 220 5.22 17.86 2.84
N CYS A 221 4.49 16.74 2.97
CA CYS A 221 3.10 16.65 2.54
C CYS A 221 2.21 17.66 3.28
N LEU A 222 2.23 17.67 4.62
CA LEU A 222 1.38 18.56 5.42
C LEU A 222 1.68 20.05 5.15
N SER A 223 2.95 20.41 4.97
CA SER A 223 3.32 21.80 4.67
C SER A 223 2.82 22.25 3.30
N GLU A 224 2.81 21.36 2.31
CA GLU A 224 2.27 21.67 0.99
C GLU A 224 0.74 21.85 1.05
N GLU A 225 0.06 20.91 1.70
CA GLU A 225 -1.38 20.97 1.88
C GLU A 225 -1.82 22.22 2.65
N GLU A 226 -1.07 22.63 3.67
CA GLU A 226 -1.33 23.86 4.44
C GLU A 226 -1.25 25.13 3.59
N LYS A 227 -0.29 25.22 2.64
CA LYS A 227 -0.15 26.35 1.73
C LYS A 227 -1.33 26.43 0.76
N GLU A 228 -1.74 25.29 0.23
CA GLU A 228 -2.68 25.20 -0.88
C GLU A 228 -4.15 25.19 -0.43
N CYS A 229 -4.44 24.71 0.79
CA CYS A 229 -5.81 24.56 1.30
C CYS A 229 -6.60 25.88 1.37
N GLY A 230 -5.91 27.03 1.40
CA GLY A 230 -6.53 28.36 1.41
C GLY A 230 -7.25 28.72 0.10
N ARG A 231 -7.00 27.99 -0.99
CA ARG A 231 -7.68 28.18 -2.28
C ARG A 231 -9.11 27.59 -2.31
N PHE A 232 -9.43 26.75 -1.33
CA PHE A 232 -10.67 26.00 -1.26
C PHE A 232 -11.68 26.74 -0.39
N VAL A 233 -12.96 26.69 -0.79
CA VAL A 233 -14.04 27.32 -0.04
C VAL A 233 -14.77 26.27 0.78
N SER A 234 -14.75 26.43 2.11
CA SER A 234 -15.38 25.53 3.06
C SER A 234 -16.69 26.12 3.59
N ILE A 235 -17.79 25.39 3.43
CA ILE A 235 -19.13 25.74 3.90
C ILE A 235 -19.54 24.73 4.96
N SER A 236 -19.60 25.14 6.23
CA SER A 236 -20.01 24.26 7.33
C SER A 236 -21.51 24.01 7.26
N ALA A 237 -21.92 22.75 7.33
CA ALA A 237 -23.32 22.38 7.52
C ALA A 237 -23.67 22.39 9.01
N ASP A 238 -22.75 21.88 9.84
CA ASP A 238 -22.84 21.87 11.30
C ASP A 238 -21.42 21.88 11.91
N GLN A 239 -21.29 21.49 13.19
CA GLN A 239 -20.01 21.43 13.89
C GLN A 239 -19.09 20.26 13.45
N TYR A 240 -19.66 19.24 12.82
CA TYR A 240 -19.01 17.98 12.45
C TYR A 240 -18.90 17.77 10.95
N HIS A 241 -19.70 18.46 10.14
CA HIS A 241 -19.79 18.26 8.71
C HIS A 241 -19.59 19.57 7.95
N ALA A 242 -18.84 19.49 6.85
CA ALA A 242 -18.75 20.58 5.90
C ALA A 242 -18.66 20.09 4.46
N ARG A 243 -19.00 21.02 3.57
CA ARG A 243 -18.80 20.89 2.14
C ARG A 243 -17.64 21.79 1.74
N VAL A 244 -16.67 21.22 1.04
CA VAL A 244 -15.49 21.93 0.55
C VAL A 244 -15.52 21.94 -0.97
N GLN A 245 -15.53 23.13 -1.56
CA GLN A 245 -15.47 23.32 -3.01
C GLN A 245 -14.02 23.37 -3.45
N THR A 246 -13.68 22.55 -4.47
CA THR A 246 -12.33 22.54 -5.04
C THR A 246 -12.04 23.81 -5.81
N ASP A 247 -10.75 24.09 -6.03
CA ASP A 247 -10.33 25.13 -6.96
C ASP A 247 -11.04 24.96 -8.31
N GLY A 248 -11.66 26.03 -8.81
CA GLY A 248 -12.52 26.03 -10.00
C GLY A 248 -13.98 25.60 -9.81
N GLY A 249 -14.44 25.25 -8.60
CA GLY A 249 -15.87 25.05 -8.25
C GLY A 249 -16.57 23.81 -8.84
N LEU A 250 -15.89 23.03 -9.69
CA LEU A 250 -16.46 21.90 -10.43
C LEU A 250 -16.63 20.62 -9.59
N LYS A 251 -15.89 20.48 -8.49
CA LYS A 251 -15.98 19.32 -7.59
C LYS A 251 -16.21 19.77 -6.15
N GLN A 252 -16.92 18.92 -5.42
CA GLN A 252 -17.26 19.13 -4.02
C GLN A 252 -16.85 17.91 -3.23
N CYS A 253 -16.23 18.13 -2.08
CA CYS A 253 -15.94 17.09 -1.10
C CYS A 253 -16.75 17.32 0.16
N ILE A 254 -17.24 16.23 0.74
CA ILE A 254 -17.88 16.22 2.05
C ILE A 254 -16.82 15.78 3.05
N VAL A 255 -16.63 16.57 4.10
CA VAL A 255 -15.73 16.27 5.20
C VAL A 255 -16.54 16.04 6.46
N SER A 256 -16.14 15.06 7.27
CA SER A 256 -16.76 14.78 8.57
C SER A 256 -15.72 14.53 9.66
N LYS A 257 -16.02 14.98 10.89
CA LYS A 257 -15.31 14.62 12.12
C LYS A 257 -15.98 13.48 12.88
N GLU A 258 -17.29 13.31 12.73
CA GLU A 258 -18.08 12.33 13.47
C GLU A 258 -19.03 11.55 12.54
N PRO A 259 -19.19 10.24 12.75
CA PRO A 259 -18.59 9.41 13.80
C PRO A 259 -17.11 9.09 13.59
N LYS A 260 -16.56 9.41 12.40
CA LYS A 260 -15.15 9.21 12.04
C LYS A 260 -14.62 10.43 11.31
N VAL A 261 -13.30 10.61 11.38
CA VAL A 261 -12.58 11.61 10.61
C VAL A 261 -12.46 11.13 9.17
N GLU A 262 -13.20 11.76 8.25
CA GLU A 262 -13.30 11.30 6.87
C GLU A 262 -13.48 12.44 5.87
N CYS A 263 -13.14 12.14 4.62
CA CYS A 263 -13.42 12.99 3.48
C CYS A 263 -13.92 12.12 2.32
N SER A 264 -14.88 12.62 1.55
CA SER A 264 -15.38 11.92 0.36
C SER A 264 -14.33 11.79 -0.75
N CYS A 265 -13.17 12.44 -0.64
CA CYS A 265 -12.01 12.19 -1.51
C CYS A 265 -11.20 10.94 -1.12
N PHE A 266 -11.50 10.32 0.03
CA PHE A 266 -10.87 9.14 0.63
C PHE A 266 -9.40 9.26 1.06
N GLU A 267 -8.72 10.34 0.69
CA GLU A 267 -7.31 10.53 1.01
C GLU A 267 -7.08 10.58 2.54
N THR A 268 -8.01 11.21 3.29
CA THR A 268 -7.91 11.26 4.75
C THR A 268 -7.89 9.86 5.38
N GLN A 269 -8.75 8.98 4.87
CA GLN A 269 -8.91 7.62 5.35
C GLN A 269 -7.77 6.72 4.87
N ASP A 270 -7.35 6.85 3.61
CA ASP A 270 -6.31 6.00 3.00
C ASP A 270 -4.92 6.33 3.58
N MET A 271 -4.66 7.61 3.84
CA MET A 271 -3.39 8.08 4.41
C MET A 271 -3.41 8.17 5.93
N MET A 272 -4.57 8.10 6.59
CA MET A 272 -4.68 8.35 8.04
C MET A 272 -4.09 9.72 8.44
N SER A 273 -4.31 10.72 7.60
CA SER A 273 -3.81 12.08 7.76
C SER A 273 -4.74 13.05 7.03
N PRO A 274 -4.98 14.28 7.52
CA PRO A 274 -5.88 15.23 6.87
C PRO A 274 -5.52 15.47 5.40
N CYS A 275 -6.48 15.31 4.50
CA CYS A 275 -6.34 15.75 3.11
C CYS A 275 -6.53 17.27 2.99
N ILE A 276 -6.22 17.83 1.81
CA ILE A 276 -6.39 19.25 1.51
C ILE A 276 -7.77 19.81 1.87
N HIS A 277 -8.83 19.04 1.61
CA HIS A 277 -10.21 19.46 1.88
C HIS A 277 -10.46 19.55 3.38
N PHE A 278 -10.00 18.54 4.12
CA PHE A 278 -10.13 18.50 5.56
C PHE A 278 -9.35 19.66 6.20
N MET A 279 -8.12 19.89 5.75
CA MET A 279 -7.28 21.01 6.20
C MET A 279 -7.90 22.38 5.89
N SER A 280 -8.51 22.56 4.71
CA SER A 280 -9.23 23.79 4.37
C SER A 280 -10.35 24.09 5.36
N TRP A 281 -11.12 23.06 5.74
CA TRP A 281 -12.21 23.22 6.69
C TRP A 281 -11.72 23.47 8.12
N LEU A 282 -10.66 22.78 8.57
CA LEU A 282 -10.05 23.06 9.87
C LEU A 282 -9.49 24.49 9.93
N ARG A 283 -8.85 24.94 8.85
CA ARG A 283 -8.34 26.31 8.72
C ARG A 283 -9.44 27.35 8.83
N SER A 284 -10.60 27.16 8.20
CA SER A 284 -11.72 28.11 8.30
C SER A 284 -12.30 28.22 9.71
N ARG A 285 -11.99 27.25 10.58
CA ARG A 285 -12.40 27.19 11.98
C ARG A 285 -11.28 27.53 12.97
N GLY A 286 -10.06 27.78 12.49
CA GLY A 286 -8.89 28.01 13.34
C GLY A 286 -8.47 26.78 14.16
N GLU A 287 -8.79 25.57 13.68
CA GLU A 287 -8.44 24.33 14.36
C GLU A 287 -7.09 23.78 13.87
N ASP A 288 -6.31 23.22 14.80
CA ASP A 288 -5.03 22.59 14.52
C ASP A 288 -5.22 21.22 13.84
N TYR A 289 -4.74 21.08 12.61
CA TYR A 289 -4.81 19.84 11.84
C TYR A 289 -3.92 18.73 12.41
N THR A 290 -2.90 19.06 13.20
CA THR A 290 -1.93 18.09 13.71
C THR A 290 -2.55 17.08 14.68
N HIS A 291 -3.72 17.38 15.25
CA HIS A 291 -4.49 16.46 16.09
C HIS A 291 -5.12 15.29 15.31
N TYR A 292 -5.24 15.43 13.99
CA TYR A 292 -5.89 14.47 13.11
C TYR A 292 -4.88 13.63 12.30
N VAL A 293 -3.58 13.81 12.55
CA VAL A 293 -2.50 13.03 11.92
C VAL A 293 -2.23 11.79 12.77
N ASP A 294 -2.27 10.61 12.13
CA ASP A 294 -2.02 9.35 12.82
C ASP A 294 -0.55 9.18 13.25
N ARG A 295 -0.34 8.41 14.32
CA ARG A 295 0.97 8.14 14.93
C ARG A 295 1.95 7.43 13.99
N ILE A 296 1.48 6.73 12.96
CA ILE A 296 2.35 6.15 11.94
C ILE A 296 3.24 7.20 11.23
N TRP A 297 2.79 8.46 11.19
CA TRP A 297 3.52 9.57 10.58
C TRP A 297 4.42 10.32 11.56
N PHE A 298 4.49 9.87 12.81
CA PHE A 298 5.31 10.49 13.84
C PHE A 298 6.72 9.94 13.73
N GLN A 299 7.73 10.74 14.06
CA GLN A 299 9.12 10.31 13.98
C GLN A 299 9.40 9.02 14.78
N LYS A 300 8.67 8.81 15.87
CA LYS A 300 8.76 7.63 16.74
C LYS A 300 8.31 6.32 16.06
N SER A 301 7.54 6.38 14.97
CA SER A 301 7.10 5.18 14.24
C SER A 301 8.22 4.51 13.46
N LEU A 302 9.36 5.19 13.28
CA LEU A 302 10.52 4.70 12.55
C LEU A 302 11.41 3.75 13.38
N HIS A 303 11.11 3.59 14.67
CA HIS A 303 11.83 2.73 15.61
C HIS A 303 11.68 1.23 15.32
#